data_AF-A0A9D8DJM2-F1
#
_entry.id   AF-A0A9D8DJM2-F1
#
_cell.length_a   1.000
_cell.length_b   1.000
_cell.length_c   1.000
_cell.angle_alpha   90.00
_cell.angle_beta   90.00
_cell.angle_gamma   90.00
#
_symmetry.space_group_name_H-M   'P 1'
#
loop_
_entity.id
_entity.type
_entity.pdbx_description
1 polymer ?
#
loop_
_entity_poly.entity_id
_entity_poly.type
_entity_poly.pdbx_seq_one_letter_code
_entity_poly.pdbx_strand_id
1 'polypeptide(L)'
;MAPEVLWSRQFRIPGTLTAKDSNPTAYPVLYVHPDDAVSPEVAATRRATAAVRRIIAAAANNDAPVAKLESAATTLEQIADDLEPHARTSRYEGIGGIKLGGDNSRILESHPMMGPSNAIAPPMKITRDANQARGTVTYSHQYEGPPGRVHGGFIAAAFDQVVGAAAALSGQVFFTGSLNVKFFAPTPLHVPLVYEATLDRVEDRRLHATGLLRAGDEVTAECEGIFVTVAESTFHEAMSDEAMSNDVA
;
A
#
# COMPACT_ATOMS: atom_id res chain seq x y z
N MET A 1 -22.04 32.26 -16.33
CA MET A 1 -22.79 31.08 -15.85
C MET A 1 -21.81 29.92 -15.85
N ALA A 2 -21.37 29.49 -14.67
CA ALA A 2 -20.50 28.32 -14.52
C ALA A 2 -21.34 27.05 -14.73
N PRO A 3 -20.80 26.00 -15.38
CA PRO A 3 -21.56 24.77 -15.61
C PRO A 3 -21.87 24.09 -14.27
N GLU A 4 -23.13 23.69 -14.10
CA GLU A 4 -23.60 22.92 -12.94
C GLU A 4 -22.75 21.64 -12.77
N VAL A 5 -22.17 21.49 -11.59
CA VAL A 5 -21.44 20.30 -11.17
C VAL A 5 -22.47 19.19 -10.91
N LEU A 6 -22.65 18.29 -11.88
CA LEU A 6 -23.66 17.21 -11.91
C LEU A 6 -23.50 16.11 -10.83
N TRP A 7 -22.59 16.25 -9.86
CA TRP A 7 -22.24 15.16 -8.92
C TRP A 7 -22.57 15.43 -7.45
N SER A 8 -23.39 16.44 -7.13
CA SER A 8 -23.87 16.69 -5.76
C SER A 8 -24.87 15.65 -5.22
N ARG A 9 -24.86 14.40 -5.73
CA ARG A 9 -25.60 13.31 -5.10
C ARG A 9 -24.91 12.98 -3.78
N GLN A 10 -25.44 13.56 -2.71
CA GLN A 10 -25.28 13.05 -1.35
C GLN A 10 -25.40 11.52 -1.39
N PHE A 11 -24.27 10.84 -1.25
CA PHE A 11 -24.26 9.41 -0.97
C PHE A 11 -24.87 9.23 0.42
N ARG A 12 -26.17 8.96 0.46
CA ARG A 12 -26.83 8.43 1.65
C ARG A 12 -26.33 7.01 1.83
N ILE A 13 -25.64 6.77 2.94
CA ILE A 13 -25.26 5.45 3.44
C ILE A 13 -26.55 4.64 3.67
N PRO A 14 -26.85 3.59 2.89
CA PRO A 14 -27.96 2.70 3.18
C PRO A 14 -27.46 1.51 3.99
N GLY A 15 -27.86 1.45 5.26
CA GLY A 15 -27.85 0.23 6.06
C GLY A 15 -26.55 -0.04 6.82
N THR A 16 -26.63 0.00 8.15
CA THR A 16 -25.69 -0.70 9.03
C THR A 16 -25.75 -2.19 8.73
N LEU A 17 -24.68 -2.74 8.16
CA LEU A 17 -24.46 -4.18 8.13
C LEU A 17 -24.32 -4.66 9.59
N THR A 18 -25.30 -5.42 10.07
CA THR A 18 -25.09 -6.23 11.28
C THR A 18 -24.14 -7.35 10.91
N ALA A 19 -22.87 -7.20 11.26
CA ALA A 19 -21.90 -8.30 11.24
C ALA A 19 -22.49 -9.47 12.03
N LYS A 20 -22.86 -10.54 11.34
CA LYS A 20 -23.12 -11.83 12.00
C LYS A 20 -21.77 -12.34 12.47
N ASP A 21 -21.57 -12.31 13.78
CA ASP A 21 -20.60 -13.11 14.53
C ASP A 21 -19.13 -13.08 14.06
N SER A 22 -18.70 -12.06 13.30
CA SER A 22 -17.29 -11.85 13.01
C SER A 22 -16.71 -10.85 13.99
N ASN A 23 -15.68 -11.27 14.73
CA ASN A 23 -14.90 -10.37 15.57
C ASN A 23 -14.14 -9.39 14.64
N PRO A 24 -14.46 -8.08 14.62
CA PRO A 24 -13.81 -7.11 13.73
C PRO A 24 -12.31 -6.93 14.00
N THR A 25 -11.80 -7.49 15.12
CA THR A 25 -10.37 -7.52 15.46
C THR A 25 -9.68 -8.85 15.11
N ALA A 26 -10.40 -9.86 14.62
CA ALA A 26 -9.84 -11.20 14.35
C ALA A 26 -8.97 -11.28 13.09
N TYR A 27 -9.05 -10.29 12.21
CA TYR A 27 -8.22 -10.25 11.00
C TYR A 27 -6.99 -9.37 11.24
N PRO A 28 -5.79 -9.88 10.91
CA PRO A 28 -4.54 -9.43 11.50
C PRO A 28 -4.27 -7.96 11.24
N VAL A 29 -3.39 -7.42 12.08
CA VAL A 29 -2.69 -6.16 11.82
C VAL A 29 -2.06 -6.25 10.44
N LEU A 30 -2.75 -5.69 9.44
CA LEU A 30 -2.31 -5.64 8.04
C LEU A 30 -1.33 -4.48 7.79
N TYR A 31 -0.98 -3.74 8.84
CA TYR A 31 -0.22 -2.49 8.71
C TYR A 31 0.90 -2.43 9.73
N VAL A 32 2.08 -2.06 9.25
CA VAL A 32 3.16 -1.56 10.08
C VAL A 32 3.17 -0.04 9.95
N HIS A 33 3.33 0.67 11.06
CA HIS A 33 3.53 2.11 11.02
C HIS A 33 5.02 2.45 11.04
N PRO A 34 5.45 3.45 10.25
CA PRO A 34 6.82 3.94 10.25
C PRO A 34 7.31 4.41 11.64
N ASP A 35 6.37 4.80 12.51
CA ASP A 35 6.64 5.34 13.84
C ASP A 35 6.56 4.28 14.95
N ASP A 36 6.24 3.02 14.62
CA ASP A 36 6.17 1.94 15.61
C ASP A 36 7.55 1.71 16.26
N ALA A 37 7.53 1.42 17.56
CA ALA A 37 8.69 0.90 18.27
C ALA A 37 8.97 -0.53 17.77
N VAL A 38 10.21 -0.78 17.34
CA VAL A 38 10.61 -2.04 16.71
C VAL A 38 11.94 -2.54 17.29
N SER A 39 12.30 -3.79 16.98
CA SER A 39 13.58 -4.35 17.40
C SER A 39 14.77 -3.56 16.81
N PRO A 40 15.97 -3.63 17.42
CA PRO A 40 17.17 -2.98 16.88
C PRO A 40 17.48 -3.36 15.43
N GLU A 41 17.23 -4.61 15.05
CA GLU A 41 17.43 -5.12 13.70
C GLU A 41 16.51 -4.42 12.69
N VAL A 42 15.21 -4.34 13.00
CA VAL A 42 14.24 -3.64 12.14
C VAL A 42 14.53 -2.15 12.08
N ALA A 43 14.91 -1.53 13.21
CA ALA A 43 15.31 -0.12 13.23
C ALA A 43 16.53 0.14 12.34
N ALA A 44 17.53 -0.75 12.36
CA ALA A 44 18.70 -0.67 11.48
C ALA A 44 18.31 -0.81 10.01
N THR A 45 17.43 -1.77 9.66
CA THR A 45 16.89 -1.92 8.30
C THR A 45 16.15 -0.67 7.86
N ARG A 46 15.20 -0.16 8.66
CA ARG A 46 14.46 1.08 8.35
C ARG A 46 15.40 2.27 8.10
N ARG A 47 16.47 2.41 8.90
CA ARG A 47 17.48 3.46 8.73
C ARG A 47 18.25 3.32 7.42
N ALA A 48 18.75 2.12 7.11
CA ALA A 48 19.46 1.85 5.85
C ALA A 48 18.54 2.10 4.65
N THR A 49 17.33 1.56 4.67
CA THR A 49 16.30 1.77 3.64
C THR A 49 15.95 3.25 3.47
N ALA A 50 15.84 4.03 4.55
CA ALA A 50 15.60 5.47 4.45
C ALA A 50 16.75 6.20 3.73
N ALA A 51 18.00 5.77 3.91
CA ALA A 51 19.13 6.31 3.15
C ALA A 51 19.03 5.93 1.66
N VAL A 52 18.70 4.67 1.34
CA VAL A 52 18.47 4.22 -0.05
C VAL A 52 17.33 5.00 -0.69
N ARG A 53 16.21 5.22 0.01
CA ARG A 53 15.08 6.02 -0.50
C ARG A 53 15.49 7.46 -0.83
N ARG A 54 16.36 8.07 -0.03
CA ARG A 54 16.95 9.40 -0.33
C ARG A 54 17.83 9.35 -1.58
N ILE A 55 18.60 8.28 -1.76
CA ILE A 55 19.42 8.07 -2.95
C ILE A 55 18.55 7.89 -4.19
N ILE A 56 17.49 7.06 -4.13
CA ILE A 56 16.53 6.88 -5.23
C ILE A 56 15.95 8.22 -5.66
N ALA A 57 15.52 9.04 -4.69
CA ALA A 57 15.00 10.37 -4.97
C ALA A 57 16.05 11.25 -5.66
N ALA A 58 17.28 11.34 -5.13
CA ALA A 58 18.34 12.14 -5.74
C ALA A 58 18.73 11.62 -7.13
N ALA A 59 18.88 10.31 -7.31
CA ALA A 59 19.29 9.69 -8.56
C ALA A 59 18.24 9.90 -9.67
N ALA A 60 16.95 9.84 -9.35
CA ALA A 60 15.87 10.01 -10.32
C ALA A 60 15.81 11.42 -10.94
N ASN A 61 16.31 12.44 -10.24
CA ASN A 61 16.28 13.83 -10.71
C ASN A 61 17.48 14.61 -10.18
N ASN A 62 18.58 14.63 -10.95
CA ASN A 62 19.79 15.38 -10.61
C ASN A 62 20.57 15.83 -11.85
N ASP A 63 21.35 16.91 -11.68
CA ASP A 63 22.28 17.45 -12.67
C ASP A 63 23.74 17.36 -12.17
N ALA A 64 24.07 16.32 -11.40
CA ALA A 64 25.40 16.18 -10.85
C ALA A 64 26.46 15.98 -11.96
N PRO A 65 27.68 16.52 -11.82
CA PRO A 65 28.74 16.27 -12.80
C PRO A 65 29.04 14.79 -12.96
N VAL A 66 29.39 14.35 -14.17
CA VAL A 66 29.72 12.94 -14.48
C VAL A 66 30.68 12.33 -13.47
N ALA A 67 31.79 13.00 -13.15
CA ALA A 67 32.76 12.50 -12.18
C ALA A 67 32.16 12.23 -10.78
N LYS A 68 31.14 13.00 -10.38
CA LYS A 68 30.44 12.78 -9.11
C LYS A 68 29.48 11.60 -9.19
N LEU A 69 28.82 11.40 -10.33
CA LEU A 69 27.95 10.25 -10.58
C LEU A 69 28.75 8.95 -10.63
N GLU A 70 29.89 8.92 -11.33
CA GLU A 70 30.81 7.77 -11.37
C GLU A 70 31.30 7.41 -9.97
N SER A 71 31.76 8.42 -9.20
CA SER A 71 32.19 8.19 -7.82
C SER A 71 31.05 7.68 -6.92
N ALA A 72 29.82 8.16 -7.12
CA ALA A 72 28.66 7.69 -6.37
C ALA A 72 28.31 6.26 -6.76
N ALA A 73 28.33 5.92 -8.06
CA ALA A 73 28.08 4.57 -8.56
C ALA A 73 29.03 3.56 -7.90
N THR A 74 30.34 3.81 -7.91
CA THR A 74 31.32 2.92 -7.27
C THR A 74 31.01 2.68 -5.78
N THR A 75 30.60 3.71 -5.05
CA THR A 75 30.25 3.55 -3.61
C THR A 75 28.95 2.78 -3.44
N LEU A 76 27.95 3.03 -4.28
CA LEU A 76 26.66 2.34 -4.22
C LEU A 76 26.77 0.86 -4.62
N GLU A 77 27.61 0.55 -5.60
CA GLU A 77 27.94 -0.82 -6.01
C GLU A 77 28.61 -1.59 -4.86
N GLN A 78 29.60 -0.99 -4.19
CA GLN A 78 30.20 -1.61 -3.00
C GLN A 78 29.19 -1.89 -1.89
N ILE A 79 28.27 -0.96 -1.65
CA ILE A 79 27.18 -1.16 -0.67
C ILE A 79 26.23 -2.28 -1.12
N ALA A 80 25.96 -2.39 -2.42
CA ALA A 80 25.13 -3.47 -2.97
C ALA A 80 25.84 -4.83 -2.78
N ASP A 81 27.11 -4.94 -3.17
CA ASP A 81 27.92 -6.14 -3.00
C ASP A 81 27.97 -6.62 -1.54
N ASP A 82 28.02 -5.70 -0.58
CA ASP A 82 28.00 -6.01 0.86
C ASP A 82 26.61 -6.51 1.34
N LEU A 83 25.52 -6.07 0.74
CA LEU A 83 24.15 -6.38 1.17
C LEU A 83 23.55 -7.60 0.45
N GLU A 84 23.92 -7.84 -0.81
CA GLU A 84 23.37 -8.91 -1.65
C GLU A 84 23.48 -10.31 -1.04
N PRO A 85 24.59 -10.72 -0.38
CA PRO A 85 24.67 -12.02 0.30
C PRO A 85 23.67 -12.21 1.44
N HIS A 86 23.07 -11.13 1.93
CA HIS A 86 22.06 -11.12 2.98
C HIS A 86 20.64 -10.91 2.45
N ALA A 87 20.49 -10.68 1.14
CA ALA A 87 19.20 -10.44 0.51
C ALA A 87 18.36 -11.72 0.48
N ARG A 88 17.04 -11.51 0.56
CA ARG A 88 16.05 -12.59 0.39
C ARG A 88 15.48 -12.50 -1.01
N THR A 89 15.16 -13.66 -1.59
CA THR A 89 14.50 -13.79 -2.89
C THR A 89 13.02 -13.38 -2.83
N SER A 90 12.40 -13.52 -1.65
CA SER A 90 11.01 -13.14 -1.41
C SER A 90 10.84 -12.50 -0.03
N ARG A 91 9.88 -11.58 0.08
CA ARG A 91 9.45 -11.03 1.39
C ARG A 91 8.86 -12.11 2.32
N TYR A 92 8.39 -13.21 1.74
CA TYR A 92 7.82 -14.35 2.45
C TYR A 92 8.88 -15.36 2.90
N GLU A 93 10.08 -15.36 2.29
CA GLU A 93 11.13 -16.34 2.54
C GLU A 93 11.43 -16.56 4.03
N GLY A 94 11.23 -17.79 4.48
CA GLY A 94 11.48 -18.24 5.85
C GLY A 94 10.44 -17.74 6.85
N ILE A 95 9.23 -17.42 6.39
CA ILE A 95 8.10 -16.98 7.24
C ILE A 95 6.94 -17.98 7.14
N GLY A 96 6.86 -18.76 6.06
CA GLY A 96 5.79 -19.73 5.83
C GLY A 96 4.47 -19.06 5.42
N GLY A 97 4.55 -17.89 4.78
CA GLY A 97 3.39 -17.14 4.31
C GLY A 97 2.70 -16.22 5.32
N ILE A 98 1.50 -15.75 4.94
CA ILE A 98 0.65 -14.88 5.76
C ILE A 98 -0.01 -15.68 6.88
N LYS A 99 0.12 -15.21 8.13
CA LYS A 99 -0.48 -15.83 9.31
C LYS A 99 -1.81 -15.16 9.67
N LEU A 100 -2.92 -15.85 9.48
CA LEU A 100 -4.24 -15.36 9.89
C LEU A 100 -4.30 -15.24 11.43
N GLY A 101 -4.65 -14.06 11.94
CA GLY A 101 -4.65 -13.76 13.38
C GLY A 101 -3.26 -13.73 14.04
N GLY A 102 -2.18 -13.78 13.25
CA GLY A 102 -0.79 -13.80 13.74
C GLY A 102 0.00 -12.53 13.40
N ASP A 103 1.27 -12.54 13.82
CA ASP A 103 2.22 -11.47 13.49
C ASP A 103 2.74 -11.60 12.05
N ASN A 104 2.44 -10.59 11.24
CA ASN A 104 2.89 -10.45 9.85
C ASN A 104 3.86 -9.26 9.67
N SER A 105 4.34 -8.66 10.76
CA SER A 105 5.18 -7.45 10.75
C SER A 105 6.37 -7.55 9.79
N ARG A 106 7.11 -8.67 9.82
CA ARG A 106 8.28 -8.91 8.94
C ARG A 106 7.94 -8.88 7.45
N ILE A 107 6.76 -9.37 7.06
CA ILE A 107 6.29 -9.34 5.67
C ILE A 107 5.94 -7.88 5.30
N LEU A 108 5.18 -7.23 6.17
CA LEU A 108 4.64 -5.88 5.96
C LEU A 108 5.71 -4.80 5.97
N GLU A 109 6.79 -4.98 6.73
CA GLU A 109 7.97 -4.09 6.74
C GLU A 109 8.53 -3.85 5.35
N SER A 110 8.46 -4.86 4.48
CA SER A 110 8.99 -4.81 3.12
C SER A 110 7.92 -4.61 2.04
N HIS A 111 6.66 -4.33 2.42
CA HIS A 111 5.56 -4.11 1.48
C HIS A 111 5.82 -2.89 0.57
N PRO A 112 5.55 -2.97 -0.75
CA PRO A 112 5.94 -1.91 -1.71
C PRO A 112 5.17 -0.59 -1.58
N MET A 113 4.09 -0.54 -0.80
CA MET A 113 3.31 0.70 -0.59
C MET A 113 3.41 1.27 0.83
N MET A 114 3.50 0.42 1.84
CA MET A 114 3.44 0.81 3.26
C MET A 114 4.71 0.48 4.03
N GLY A 115 5.54 -0.43 3.51
CA GLY A 115 6.68 -1.01 4.21
C GLY A 115 7.79 0.01 4.47
N PRO A 116 8.08 0.37 5.74
CA PRO A 116 9.14 1.31 6.07
C PRO A 116 10.53 0.81 5.65
N SER A 117 10.72 -0.50 5.60
CA SER A 117 11.94 -1.21 5.19
C SER A 117 12.02 -1.49 3.68
N ASN A 118 11.07 -1.04 2.86
CA ASN A 118 11.18 -1.05 1.40
C ASN A 118 11.48 0.36 0.84
N ALA A 119 12.55 0.50 0.05
CA ALA A 119 13.02 1.80 -0.43
C ALA A 119 12.16 2.37 -1.58
N ILE A 120 11.40 1.53 -2.28
CA ILE A 120 10.43 1.95 -3.30
C ILE A 120 9.17 2.50 -2.63
N ALA A 121 8.82 2.00 -1.43
CA ALA A 121 7.60 2.41 -0.74
C ALA A 121 7.63 3.91 -0.36
N PRO A 122 6.51 4.64 -0.53
CA PRO A 122 6.29 6.01 -0.03
C PRO A 122 5.94 6.06 1.47
N PRO A 123 6.35 5.05 2.24
CA PRO A 123 5.63 4.42 3.38
C PRO A 123 4.27 5.02 3.75
N MET A 124 3.21 4.58 3.07
CA MET A 124 1.84 4.95 3.43
C MET A 124 1.45 4.40 4.80
N LYS A 125 0.85 5.25 5.64
CA LYS A 125 0.25 4.85 6.93
C LYS A 125 -1.21 4.49 6.70
N ILE A 126 -1.63 3.29 7.06
CA ILE A 126 -3.04 2.89 6.99
C ILE A 126 -3.57 2.65 8.40
N THR A 127 -4.72 3.24 8.69
CA THR A 127 -5.48 3.03 9.92
C THR A 127 -6.87 2.54 9.55
N ARG A 128 -7.53 1.85 10.47
CA ARG A 128 -8.89 1.32 10.25
C ARG A 128 -9.66 1.36 11.55
N ASP A 129 -10.92 1.79 11.49
CA ASP A 129 -11.89 1.67 12.58
C ASP A 129 -12.96 0.62 12.23
N ALA A 130 -14.08 0.58 12.95
CA ALA A 130 -15.14 -0.41 12.68
C ALA A 130 -15.87 -0.21 11.35
N ASN A 131 -15.77 0.97 10.73
CA ASN A 131 -16.59 1.39 9.60
C ASN A 131 -15.78 1.77 8.36
N GLN A 132 -14.54 2.24 8.53
CA GLN A 132 -13.73 2.77 7.43
C GLN A 132 -12.24 2.48 7.60
N ALA A 133 -11.52 2.54 6.48
CA ALA A 133 -10.07 2.59 6.41
C ALA A 133 -9.60 3.97 5.94
N ARG A 134 -8.45 4.40 6.45
CA ARG A 134 -7.83 5.68 6.11
C ARG A 134 -6.34 5.50 5.87
N GLY A 135 -5.89 5.89 4.68
CA GLY A 135 -4.49 5.94 4.27
C GLY A 135 -3.96 7.38 4.26
N THR A 136 -2.75 7.61 4.75
CA THR A 136 -2.06 8.91 4.61
C THR A 136 -0.67 8.73 4.04
N VAL A 137 -0.31 9.56 3.07
CA VAL A 137 0.98 9.49 2.37
C VAL A 137 1.38 10.87 1.85
N THR A 138 2.68 11.09 1.69
CA THR A 138 3.23 12.25 0.98
C THR A 138 4.20 11.73 -0.08
N TYR A 139 3.86 11.92 -1.35
CA TYR A 139 4.70 11.51 -2.45
C TYR A 139 5.73 12.59 -2.77
N SER A 140 6.99 12.19 -2.87
CA SER A 140 8.07 13.01 -3.41
C SER A 140 8.25 12.80 -4.92
N HIS A 141 9.16 13.52 -5.54
CA HIS A 141 9.34 13.57 -6.99
C HIS A 141 9.75 12.24 -7.64
N GLN A 142 10.29 11.27 -6.89
CA GLN A 142 10.51 9.92 -7.43
C GLN A 142 9.21 9.17 -7.79
N TYR A 143 8.04 9.69 -7.39
CA TYR A 143 6.72 9.15 -7.76
C TYR A 143 6.00 10.02 -8.79
N GLU A 144 6.70 11.00 -9.35
CA GLU A 144 6.17 11.95 -10.33
C GLU A 144 5.80 11.24 -11.63
N GLY A 145 4.68 11.65 -12.22
CA GLY A 145 4.30 11.28 -13.58
C GLY A 145 4.22 12.55 -14.43
N PRO A 146 3.06 13.23 -14.47
CA PRO A 146 2.98 14.57 -15.03
C PRO A 146 3.73 15.61 -14.19
N PRO A 147 4.12 16.76 -14.75
CA PRO A 147 4.83 17.82 -14.02
C PRO A 147 4.13 18.25 -12.73
N GLY A 148 4.80 18.06 -11.60
CA GLY A 148 4.35 18.36 -10.25
C GLY A 148 3.28 17.42 -9.70
N ARG A 149 2.98 16.30 -10.37
CA ARG A 149 1.86 15.40 -10.05
C ARG A 149 2.27 13.96 -9.82
N VAL A 150 1.58 13.31 -8.89
CA VAL A 150 1.76 11.88 -8.63
C VAL A 150 1.36 11.08 -9.86
N HIS A 151 2.17 10.11 -10.26
CA HIS A 151 1.83 9.19 -11.35
C HIS A 151 0.59 8.36 -10.96
N GLY A 152 -0.38 8.25 -11.89
CA GLY A 152 -1.65 7.56 -11.66
C GLY A 152 -1.49 6.10 -11.21
N GLY A 153 -0.43 5.42 -11.64
CA GLY A 153 -0.10 4.06 -11.20
C GLY A 153 0.18 3.94 -9.70
N PHE A 154 0.86 4.91 -9.08
CA PHE A 154 1.09 4.90 -7.63
C PHE A 154 -0.18 5.22 -6.84
N ILE A 155 -1.08 6.04 -7.42
CA ILE A 155 -2.40 6.29 -6.85
C ILE A 155 -3.25 5.02 -6.88
N ALA A 156 -3.28 4.31 -8.02
CA ALA A 156 -4.01 3.05 -8.15
C ALA A 156 -3.48 1.98 -7.18
N ALA A 157 -2.15 1.85 -7.07
CA ALA A 157 -1.53 0.94 -6.11
C ALA A 157 -1.85 1.30 -4.65
N ALA A 158 -1.93 2.59 -4.32
CA ALA A 158 -2.36 3.02 -2.98
C ALA A 158 -3.85 2.73 -2.74
N PHE A 159 -4.72 2.94 -3.73
CA PHE A 159 -6.13 2.58 -3.63
C PHE A 159 -6.32 1.10 -3.36
N ASP A 160 -5.64 0.20 -4.09
CA ASP A 160 -5.72 -1.25 -3.84
C ASP A 160 -5.49 -1.59 -2.36
N GLN A 161 -4.54 -0.93 -1.72
CA GLN A 161 -4.25 -1.12 -0.31
C GLN A 161 -5.32 -0.55 0.62
N VAL A 162 -5.83 0.66 0.37
CA VAL A 162 -6.80 1.31 1.27
C VAL A 162 -8.22 0.76 1.09
N VAL A 163 -8.64 0.47 -0.14
CA VAL A 163 -9.93 -0.20 -0.37
C VAL A 163 -9.88 -1.67 0.06
N GLY A 164 -8.72 -2.34 -0.06
CA GLY A 164 -8.51 -3.66 0.52
C GLY A 164 -8.56 -3.63 2.05
N ALA A 165 -8.02 -2.58 2.67
CA ALA A 165 -8.15 -2.36 4.12
C ALA A 165 -9.60 -2.23 4.58
N ALA A 166 -10.43 -1.53 3.80
CA ALA A 166 -11.86 -1.43 4.05
C ALA A 166 -12.56 -2.79 3.80
N ALA A 167 -12.24 -3.49 2.72
CA ALA A 167 -12.81 -4.82 2.43
C ALA A 167 -12.53 -5.84 3.55
N ALA A 168 -11.38 -5.73 4.23
CA ALA A 168 -11.04 -6.55 5.39
C ALA A 168 -11.95 -6.35 6.63
N LEU A 169 -12.81 -5.33 6.64
CA LEU A 169 -13.89 -5.20 7.63
C LEU A 169 -14.94 -6.31 7.53
N SER A 170 -15.01 -7.00 6.38
CA SER A 170 -15.87 -8.18 6.20
C SER A 170 -15.49 -9.36 7.11
N GLY A 171 -14.26 -9.39 7.63
CA GLY A 171 -13.73 -10.53 8.38
C GLY A 171 -13.54 -11.78 7.53
N GLN A 172 -13.30 -11.64 6.23
CA GLN A 172 -13.04 -12.75 5.31
C GLN A 172 -11.68 -12.56 4.62
N VAL A 173 -11.03 -13.67 4.24
CA VAL A 173 -9.89 -13.65 3.31
C VAL A 173 -10.37 -13.46 1.87
N PHE A 174 -9.60 -12.70 1.09
CA PHE A 174 -9.95 -12.37 -0.30
C PHE A 174 -8.73 -12.07 -1.14
N PHE A 175 -8.95 -12.01 -2.44
CA PHE A 175 -8.04 -11.43 -3.42
C PHE A 175 -8.71 -10.25 -4.13
N THR A 176 -7.92 -9.28 -4.59
CA THR A 176 -8.42 -8.22 -5.46
C THR A 176 -8.94 -8.84 -6.76
N GLY A 177 -10.22 -8.64 -7.06
CA GLY A 177 -10.83 -9.08 -8.32
C GLY A 177 -10.76 -8.00 -9.38
N SER A 178 -11.11 -6.76 -9.03
CA SER A 178 -11.00 -5.61 -9.93
C SER A 178 -10.82 -4.30 -9.16
N LEU A 179 -10.11 -3.36 -9.79
CA LEU A 179 -9.94 -1.99 -9.30
C LEU A 179 -10.31 -1.02 -10.43
N ASN A 180 -11.27 -0.11 -10.19
CA ASN A 180 -11.66 0.93 -11.13
C ASN A 180 -11.38 2.31 -10.52
N VAL A 181 -10.36 3.00 -11.03
CA VAL A 181 -9.91 4.30 -10.53
C VAL A 181 -10.31 5.39 -11.51
N LYS A 182 -11.01 6.42 -11.04
CA LYS A 182 -11.32 7.63 -11.83
C LYS A 182 -10.52 8.80 -11.29
N PHE A 183 -9.88 9.54 -12.19
CA PHE A 183 -9.08 10.73 -11.87
C PHE A 183 -9.87 11.99 -12.24
N PHE A 184 -10.16 12.82 -11.24
CA PHE A 184 -10.96 14.05 -11.39
C PHE A 184 -10.11 15.31 -11.46
N ALA A 185 -9.00 15.34 -10.71
CA ALA A 185 -8.09 16.48 -10.66
C ALA A 185 -6.63 16.03 -10.51
N PRO A 186 -5.65 16.87 -10.87
CA PRO A 186 -4.24 16.52 -10.76
C PRO A 186 -3.78 16.40 -9.29
N THR A 187 -3.45 15.20 -8.86
CA THR A 187 -2.94 14.95 -7.49
C THR A 187 -1.54 15.56 -7.30
N PRO A 188 -1.37 16.55 -6.40
CA PRO A 188 -0.08 17.23 -6.19
C PRO A 188 0.96 16.35 -5.47
N LEU A 189 2.24 16.60 -5.76
CA LEU A 189 3.38 16.09 -4.98
C LEU A 189 3.62 16.93 -3.71
N HIS A 190 4.44 16.41 -2.80
CA HIS A 190 5.00 17.10 -1.63
C HIS A 190 4.00 17.63 -0.60
N VAL A 191 2.72 17.27 -0.71
CA VAL A 191 1.69 17.59 0.28
C VAL A 191 1.10 16.32 0.89
N PRO A 192 0.56 16.40 2.12
CA PRO A 192 -0.19 15.28 2.69
C PRO A 192 -1.42 14.96 1.83
N LEU A 193 -1.53 13.70 1.44
CA LEU A 193 -2.70 13.15 0.76
C LEU A 193 -3.41 12.17 1.67
N VAL A 194 -4.74 12.15 1.57
CA VAL A 194 -5.59 11.30 2.40
C VAL A 194 -6.43 10.42 1.49
N TYR A 195 -6.33 9.11 1.70
CA TYR A 195 -7.21 8.11 1.14
C TYR A 195 -8.23 7.71 2.21
N GLU A 196 -9.51 7.66 1.87
CA GLU A 196 -10.60 7.25 2.75
C GLU A 196 -11.38 6.16 2.03
N ALA A 197 -11.69 5.04 2.69
CA ALA A 197 -12.40 3.93 2.07
C ALA A 197 -13.39 3.25 3.01
N THR A 198 -14.47 2.74 2.44
CA THR A 198 -15.54 2.03 3.14
C THR A 198 -15.83 0.69 2.46
N LEU A 199 -16.25 -0.30 3.25
CA LEU A 199 -16.90 -1.49 2.72
C LEU A 199 -18.39 -1.17 2.56
N ASP A 200 -18.87 -1.14 1.32
CA ASP A 200 -20.21 -0.65 1.01
C ASP A 200 -21.25 -1.77 1.10
N ARG A 201 -20.92 -2.96 0.58
CA ARG A 201 -21.80 -4.14 0.60
C ARG A 201 -21.04 -5.44 0.34
N VAL A 202 -21.69 -6.53 0.70
CA VAL A 202 -21.26 -7.92 0.44
C VAL A 202 -22.32 -8.62 -0.38
N GLU A 203 -21.95 -9.11 -1.56
CA GLU A 203 -22.83 -9.84 -2.49
C GLU A 203 -22.19 -11.20 -2.81
N ASP A 204 -22.73 -12.27 -2.24
CA ASP A 204 -22.17 -13.62 -2.30
C ASP A 204 -20.68 -13.66 -1.87
N ARG A 205 -19.78 -13.85 -2.85
CA ARG A 205 -18.33 -13.88 -2.66
C ARG A 205 -17.65 -12.55 -3.04
N ARG A 206 -18.42 -11.51 -3.36
CA ARG A 206 -17.90 -10.20 -3.80
C ARG A 206 -18.04 -9.18 -2.69
N LEU A 207 -16.92 -8.61 -2.26
CA LEU A 207 -16.87 -7.47 -1.35
C LEU A 207 -16.73 -6.22 -2.20
N HIS A 208 -17.68 -5.31 -2.08
CA HIS A 208 -17.66 -4.02 -2.77
C HIS A 208 -17.20 -2.93 -1.81
N ALA A 209 -16.09 -2.28 -2.15
CA ALA A 209 -15.55 -1.18 -1.37
C ALA A 209 -15.31 0.03 -2.27
N THR A 210 -15.51 1.22 -1.74
CA THR A 210 -15.19 2.48 -2.43
C THR A 210 -14.15 3.25 -1.66
N GLY A 211 -13.41 4.11 -2.37
CA GLY A 211 -12.46 5.01 -1.76
C GLY A 211 -12.32 6.33 -2.48
N LEU A 212 -11.93 7.37 -1.74
CA LEU A 212 -11.66 8.72 -2.22
C LEU A 212 -10.21 9.09 -1.90
N LEU A 213 -9.57 9.82 -2.82
CA LEU A 213 -8.29 10.49 -2.60
C LEU A 213 -8.51 11.99 -2.52
N ARG A 214 -7.98 12.60 -1.45
CA ARG A 214 -8.04 14.03 -1.19
C ARG A 214 -6.68 14.68 -1.10
N ALA A 215 -6.58 15.88 -1.68
CA ALA A 215 -5.51 16.84 -1.45
C ALA A 215 -6.09 18.07 -0.76
N GLY A 216 -5.99 18.12 0.57
CA GLY A 216 -6.79 19.07 1.36
C GLY A 216 -8.29 18.75 1.22
N ASP A 217 -9.09 19.74 0.83
CA ASP A 217 -10.55 19.57 0.66
C ASP A 217 -10.94 19.05 -0.74
N GLU A 218 -10.02 19.06 -1.70
CA GLU A 218 -10.29 18.66 -3.09
C GLU A 218 -10.18 17.14 -3.26
N VAL A 219 -11.21 16.53 -3.85
CA VAL A 219 -11.17 15.12 -4.29
C VAL A 219 -10.46 15.06 -5.64
N THR A 220 -9.34 14.36 -5.70
CA THR A 220 -8.55 14.25 -6.93
C THR A 220 -8.78 12.94 -7.66
N ALA A 221 -9.18 11.88 -6.95
CA ALA A 221 -9.55 10.60 -7.54
C ALA A 221 -10.53 9.82 -6.66
N GLU A 222 -11.24 8.87 -7.26
CA GLU A 222 -12.03 7.85 -6.55
C GLU A 222 -11.67 6.45 -7.06
N CYS A 223 -12.01 5.44 -6.27
CA CYS A 223 -11.83 4.04 -6.59
C CYS A 223 -13.06 3.23 -6.21
N GLU A 224 -13.48 2.32 -7.10
CA GLU A 224 -14.34 1.19 -6.77
C GLU A 224 -13.51 -0.10 -6.82
N GLY A 225 -13.46 -0.83 -5.71
CA GLY A 225 -12.80 -2.12 -5.58
C GLY A 225 -13.80 -3.26 -5.44
N ILE A 226 -13.58 -4.34 -6.18
CA ILE A 226 -14.26 -5.62 -5.98
C ILE A 226 -13.24 -6.63 -5.53
N PHE A 227 -13.47 -7.22 -4.35
CA PHE A 227 -12.63 -8.29 -3.80
C PHE A 227 -13.41 -9.59 -3.78
N VAL A 228 -12.73 -10.70 -4.07
CA VAL A 228 -13.35 -12.02 -4.17
C VAL A 228 -12.92 -12.87 -2.99
N THR A 229 -13.88 -13.29 -2.18
CA THR A 229 -13.61 -14.12 -1.00
C THR A 229 -13.29 -15.56 -1.39
N VAL A 230 -12.42 -16.18 -0.62
CA VAL A 230 -11.96 -17.57 -0.81
C VAL A 230 -12.01 -18.32 0.52
N ALA A 231 -11.87 -19.64 0.48
CA ALA A 231 -11.67 -20.41 1.71
C ALA A 231 -10.28 -20.09 2.30
N GLU A 232 -10.15 -20.11 3.63
CA GLU A 232 -8.87 -19.88 4.31
C GLU A 232 -7.79 -20.85 3.83
N SER A 233 -8.13 -22.12 3.56
CA SER A 233 -7.18 -23.10 3.02
C SER A 233 -6.62 -22.68 1.65
N THR A 234 -7.48 -22.21 0.75
CA THR A 234 -7.08 -21.68 -0.57
C THR A 234 -6.20 -20.43 -0.42
N PHE A 235 -6.53 -19.55 0.53
CA PHE A 235 -5.72 -18.37 0.80
C PHE A 235 -4.33 -18.75 1.34
N HIS A 236 -4.27 -19.67 2.30
CA HIS A 236 -3.02 -20.15 2.88
C HIS A 236 -2.13 -20.82 1.84
N GLU A 237 -2.69 -21.68 1.00
CA GLU A 237 -1.97 -22.33 -0.10
C GLU A 237 -1.34 -21.28 -1.03
N ALA A 238 -2.15 -20.33 -1.52
CA ALA A 238 -1.70 -19.29 -2.43
C ALA A 238 -0.69 -18.28 -1.80
N MET A 239 -0.69 -18.14 -0.49
CA MET A 239 0.18 -17.22 0.25
C MET A 239 1.35 -17.92 0.94
N SER A 240 1.55 -19.22 0.70
CA SER A 240 2.64 -20.01 1.28
C SER A 240 3.95 -19.86 0.50
N ASP A 241 5.07 -20.02 1.20
CA ASP A 241 6.41 -20.03 0.57
C ASP A 241 6.57 -21.22 -0.41
N GLU A 242 5.87 -22.34 -0.17
CA GLU A 242 5.92 -23.55 -1.01
C GLU A 242 5.20 -23.37 -2.36
N ALA A 243 4.12 -22.59 -2.41
CA ALA A 243 3.48 -22.24 -3.67
C ALA A 243 4.44 -21.45 -4.60
N MET A 244 5.38 -20.70 -4.02
CA MET A 244 6.37 -19.94 -4.79
C MET A 244 7.48 -20.80 -5.39
N SER A 245 7.80 -21.96 -4.81
CA SER A 245 8.85 -22.85 -5.37
C SER A 245 8.35 -23.69 -6.55
N ASN A 246 7.04 -23.92 -6.64
CA ASN A 246 6.45 -24.81 -7.64
C ASN A 246 6.20 -24.14 -9.01
N ASP A 247 6.24 -22.81 -9.09
CA ASP A 247 6.03 -22.04 -10.33
C ASP A 247 7.34 -21.70 -11.07
N VAL A 248 8.51 -22.12 -10.56
CA VAL A 248 9.84 -21.82 -11.13
C VAL A 248 10.59 -23.09 -11.57
N ALA A 249 9.90 -24.23 -11.68
CA ALA A 249 10.47 -25.50 -12.16
C ALA A 249 10.00 -25.84 -13.59
#